data_AF-A0A6S7LPX9-F1
#
_entry.id   AF-A0A6S7LPX9-F1
#
_cell.length_a   1.000
_cell.length_b   1.000
_cell.length_c   1.000
_cell.angle_alpha   90.00
_cell.angle_beta   90.00
_cell.angle_gamma   90.00
#
_symmetry.space_group_name_H-M   'P 1'
#
loop_
_entity.id
_entity.type
_entity.pdbx_description
1 polymer ?
#
loop_
_entity_poly.entity_id
_entity_poly.type
_entity_poly.pdbx_seq_one_letter_code
_entity_poly.pdbx_strand_id
1 'polypeptide(L)'
;MNRNLQYITREGQEEPCGTLTNFLEKHKKKVTLLQYFRNYMSEHLLKAGGPRGTAVEANEVSRLPYLRTWYRTRRAIVLHLSNGILQVNFFQDHTKVILSPCMAAITYINEKRNARTFSFKSMEKHGCCRELAKRMSYALDRVEELRTTLRNHHPTQRDIVKSRPEQMQAIGNKA
;
A
#
# COMPACT_ATOMS: atom_id res chain seq x y z
N MET A 1 24.77 -6.99 2.93
CA MET A 1 23.76 -6.32 3.78
C MET A 1 22.55 -7.24 3.96
N ASN A 2 22.41 -7.86 5.13
CA ASN A 2 21.22 -8.63 5.50
C ASN A 2 20.04 -7.65 5.67
N ARG A 3 19.09 -7.67 4.74
CA ARG A 3 17.86 -6.88 4.86
C ARG A 3 16.84 -7.68 5.67
N ASN A 4 16.41 -7.12 6.80
CA ASN A 4 15.37 -7.69 7.64
C ASN A 4 14.04 -7.73 6.88
N LEU A 5 13.30 -8.83 7.02
CA LEU A 5 11.95 -9.00 6.48
C LEU A 5 10.92 -8.80 7.59
N GLN A 6 9.89 -8.02 7.29
CA GLN A 6 8.70 -7.90 8.11
C GLN A 6 7.56 -8.64 7.40
N TYR A 7 6.96 -9.61 8.08
CA TYR A 7 5.77 -10.29 7.59
C TYR A 7 4.56 -9.76 8.36
N ILE A 8 3.53 -9.37 7.62
CA ILE A 8 2.32 -8.76 8.17
C ILE A 8 1.15 -9.68 7.83
N THR A 9 0.43 -10.13 8.85
CA THR A 9 -0.72 -11.03 8.69
C THR A 9 -1.92 -10.29 8.11
N ARG A 10 -2.97 -11.04 7.76
CA ARG A 10 -4.21 -10.46 7.24
C ARG A 10 -4.90 -9.57 8.27
N GLU A 11 -4.73 -9.90 9.55
CA GLU A 11 -5.22 -9.17 10.71
C GLU A 11 -4.37 -7.93 11.03
N GLY A 12 -3.29 -7.70 10.27
CA GLY A 12 -2.38 -6.57 10.44
C GLY A 12 -1.33 -6.76 11.54
N GLN A 13 -1.17 -7.98 12.05
CA GLN A 13 -0.16 -8.30 13.06
C GLN A 13 1.21 -8.52 12.41
N GLU A 14 2.26 -8.07 13.05
CA GLU A 14 3.63 -8.33 12.61
C GLU A 14 4.12 -9.67 13.19
N GLU A 15 4.66 -10.54 12.34
CA GLU A 15 5.33 -11.77 12.77
C GLU A 15 6.82 -11.76 12.37
N PRO A 16 7.67 -12.44 13.16
CA PRO A 16 9.07 -12.67 12.78
C PRO A 16 9.17 -13.44 11.47
N CYS A 17 9.85 -12.86 10.48
CA CYS A 17 10.10 -13.50 9.18
C CYS A 17 11.58 -13.86 8.97
N GLY A 18 12.51 -13.21 9.68
CA GLY A 18 13.95 -13.34 9.49
C GLY A 18 14.48 -12.37 8.43
N THR A 19 15.42 -12.83 7.61
CA THR A 19 16.03 -12.06 6.51
C THR A 19 15.75 -12.72 5.16
N LEU A 20 16.15 -12.07 4.06
CA LEU A 20 16.05 -12.66 2.71
C LEU A 20 16.86 -13.96 2.52
N THR A 21 17.87 -14.19 3.36
CA THR A 21 18.78 -15.34 3.30
C THR A 21 18.52 -16.36 4.41
N ASN A 22 17.93 -15.93 5.53
CA ASN A 22 17.62 -16.77 6.67
C ASN A 22 16.19 -16.48 7.15
N PHE A 23 15.22 -17.22 6.60
CA PHE A 23 13.80 -17.08 6.90
C PHE A 23 13.21 -18.43 7.33
N LEU A 24 12.09 -18.38 8.05
CA LEU A 24 11.37 -19.58 8.48
C LEU A 24 10.80 -20.35 7.26
N GLU A 25 10.87 -21.68 7.27
CA GLU A 25 10.38 -22.53 6.16
C GLU A 25 8.91 -22.24 5.79
N LYS A 26 8.06 -21.90 6.78
CA LYS A 26 6.67 -21.50 6.53
C LYS A 26 6.51 -20.31 5.56
N HIS A 27 7.55 -19.49 5.39
CA HIS A 27 7.56 -18.32 4.51
C HIS A 27 8.25 -18.55 3.16
N LYS A 28 8.84 -19.72 2.91
CA LYS A 28 9.67 -20.01 1.72
C LYS A 28 9.03 -19.58 0.41
N LYS A 29 7.80 -20.03 0.13
CA LYS A 29 7.06 -19.66 -1.09
C LYS A 29 6.87 -18.15 -1.24
N LYS A 30 6.54 -17.45 -0.14
CA LYS A 30 6.31 -16.00 -0.14
C LYS A 30 7.60 -15.22 -0.35
N VAL A 31 8.69 -15.63 0.29
CA VAL A 31 10.01 -15.00 0.13
C VAL A 31 10.55 -15.22 -1.29
N THR A 32 10.37 -16.41 -1.87
CA THR A 32 10.73 -16.67 -3.27
C THR A 32 9.97 -15.76 -4.24
N LEU A 33 8.64 -15.61 -4.08
CA LEU A 33 7.86 -14.67 -4.90
C LEU A 33 8.33 -13.23 -4.74
N LEU A 34 8.63 -12.80 -3.52
CA LEU A 34 9.15 -11.45 -3.25
C LEU A 34 10.48 -11.21 -3.99
N GLN A 35 11.37 -12.21 -4.03
CA GLN A 35 12.62 -12.13 -4.78
C GLN A 35 12.38 -12.02 -6.29
N TYR A 36 11.44 -12.78 -6.84
CA TYR A 36 11.05 -12.65 -8.25
C TYR A 36 10.52 -11.25 -8.57
N PHE A 37 9.58 -10.73 -7.76
CA PHE A 37 9.07 -9.36 -7.94
C PHE A 37 10.20 -8.33 -7.83
N ARG A 38 11.10 -8.46 -6.86
CA ARG A 38 12.24 -7.56 -6.69
C ARG A 38 13.13 -7.53 -7.93
N ASN A 39 13.50 -8.70 -8.46
CA ASN A 39 14.39 -8.80 -9.61
C ASN A 39 13.72 -8.22 -10.86
N TYR A 40 12.47 -8.63 -11.11
CA TYR A 40 11.68 -8.11 -12.24
C TYR A 40 11.56 -6.59 -12.19
N MET A 41 11.19 -6.01 -11.04
CA MET A 41 11.07 -4.55 -10.89
C MET A 41 12.41 -3.84 -11.10
N SER A 42 13.51 -4.43 -10.67
CA SER A 42 14.84 -3.82 -10.78
C SER A 42 15.34 -3.81 -12.23
N GLU A 43 15.00 -4.84 -13.00
CA GLU A 43 15.46 -5.01 -14.38
C GLU A 43 14.55 -4.30 -15.39
N HIS A 44 13.24 -4.25 -15.15
CA HIS A 44 12.26 -3.87 -16.19
C HIS A 44 11.53 -2.55 -15.93
N LEU A 45 11.58 -2.01 -14.70
CA LEU A 45 10.78 -0.82 -14.35
C LEU A 45 11.63 0.40 -14.06
N LEU A 46 11.15 1.55 -14.52
CA LEU A 46 11.73 2.85 -14.22
C LEU A 46 11.27 3.34 -12.84
N LYS A 47 12.19 3.87 -12.03
CA LYS A 47 11.84 4.50 -10.75
C LYS A 47 11.04 5.79 -10.99
N ALA A 48 9.83 5.85 -10.43
CA ALA A 48 9.02 7.07 -10.44
C ALA A 48 9.66 8.15 -9.56
N GLY A 49 9.66 9.40 -10.03
CA GLY A 49 10.31 10.53 -9.34
C GLY A 49 11.75 10.82 -9.76
N GLY A 50 12.31 10.06 -10.72
CA GLY A 50 13.65 10.29 -11.27
C GLY A 50 14.79 9.79 -10.38
N PRO A 51 16.07 10.06 -10.75
CA PRO A 51 17.26 9.66 -9.96
C PRO A 51 17.27 10.26 -8.56
N ARG A 52 16.64 11.44 -8.42
CA ARG A 52 16.39 12.16 -7.18
C ARG A 52 14.92 12.03 -6.79
N GLY A 53 14.35 10.83 -6.84
CA GLY A 53 13.14 10.57 -6.09
C GLY A 53 13.41 11.14 -4.69
N THR A 54 12.60 12.11 -4.26
CA THR A 54 12.74 12.74 -2.95
C THR A 54 12.38 11.69 -1.91
N ALA A 55 13.22 10.67 -1.78
CA ALA A 55 13.41 9.98 -0.55
C ALA A 55 13.88 11.10 0.38
N VAL A 56 12.91 11.67 1.11
CA VAL A 56 13.21 12.09 2.47
C VAL A 56 13.97 10.91 3.01
N GLU A 57 15.26 11.10 3.30
CA GLU A 57 16.06 10.06 3.93
C GLU A 57 15.19 9.52 5.04
N ALA A 58 14.72 8.29 4.88
CA ALA A 58 13.92 7.67 5.90
C ALA A 58 14.86 7.66 7.09
N ASN A 59 14.66 8.56 8.06
CA ASN A 59 15.36 8.51 9.33
C ASN A 59 15.40 7.04 9.70
N GLU A 60 16.58 6.47 9.96
CA GLU A 60 16.77 5.02 10.16
C GLU A 60 15.82 4.43 11.23
N VAL A 61 15.20 5.31 12.02
CA VAL A 61 14.22 5.08 13.08
C VAL A 61 12.76 4.91 12.58
N SER A 62 12.41 5.35 11.37
CA SER A 62 11.02 5.32 10.87
C SER A 62 10.67 3.98 10.22
N ARG A 63 9.67 3.28 10.76
CA ARG A 63 9.15 2.03 10.18
C ARG A 63 8.71 2.26 8.73
N LEU A 64 9.12 1.36 7.82
CA LEU A 64 8.72 1.42 6.41
C LEU A 64 7.21 1.15 6.28
N PRO A 65 6.47 1.97 5.53
CA PRO A 65 5.07 1.68 5.26
C PRO A 65 4.92 0.48 4.32
N TYR A 66 3.83 -0.26 4.48
CA TYR A 66 3.43 -1.35 3.60
C TYR A 66 2.17 -0.97 2.82
N LEU A 67 1.90 -1.67 1.72
CA LEU A 67 0.68 -1.48 0.94
C LEU A 67 -0.51 -2.07 1.71
N ARG A 68 -1.39 -1.23 2.24
CA ARG A 68 -2.58 -1.67 3.00
C ARG A 68 -3.66 -2.20 2.07
N THR A 69 -3.91 -1.50 0.97
CA THR A 69 -4.83 -1.95 -0.08
C THR A 69 -4.51 -1.26 -1.40
N TRP A 70 -4.95 -1.87 -2.49
CA TRP A 70 -4.86 -1.29 -3.82
C TRP A 70 -6.01 -1.77 -4.69
N TYR A 71 -6.37 -0.95 -5.67
CA TYR A 71 -7.32 -1.32 -6.70
C TYR A 71 -7.02 -0.58 -7.99
N ARG A 72 -7.58 -1.09 -9.09
CA ARG A 72 -7.47 -0.49 -10.41
C ARG A 72 -8.82 -0.03 -10.90
N THR A 73 -8.80 1.10 -11.58
CA THR A 73 -9.90 1.61 -12.39
C THR A 73 -9.48 1.55 -13.86
N ARG A 74 -10.37 1.96 -14.78
CA ARG A 74 -9.99 2.16 -16.18
C ARG A 74 -8.92 3.27 -16.37
N ARG A 75 -8.82 4.22 -15.43
CA ARG A 75 -8.01 5.44 -15.57
C ARG A 75 -6.68 5.37 -14.82
N ALA A 76 -6.64 4.67 -13.69
CA ALA A 76 -5.52 4.70 -12.76
C ALA A 76 -5.45 3.45 -11.87
N ILE A 77 -4.28 3.20 -11.31
CA ILE A 77 -4.08 2.36 -10.12
C ILE A 77 -4.02 3.26 -8.87
N VAL A 78 -4.72 2.84 -7.82
CA VAL A 78 -4.78 3.51 -6.52
C VAL A 78 -4.07 2.62 -5.49
N LEU A 79 -3.11 3.20 -4.79
CA LEU A 79 -2.27 2.53 -3.79
C LEU A 79 -2.46 3.25 -2.46
N HIS A 80 -2.98 2.58 -1.44
CA HIS A 80 -3.14 3.12 -0.11
C HIS A 80 -2.16 2.45 0.85
N LEU A 81 -1.25 3.23 1.42
CA LEU A 81 -0.19 2.74 2.31
C LEU A 81 -0.63 2.73 3.77
N SER A 82 0.05 1.94 4.60
CA SER A 82 -0.27 1.77 6.02
C SER A 82 -0.16 3.05 6.85
N ASN A 83 0.66 4.01 6.41
CA ASN A 83 0.82 5.35 7.00
C ASN A 83 -0.17 6.39 6.49
N GLY A 84 -1.21 5.97 5.74
CA GLY A 84 -2.26 6.84 5.24
C GLY A 84 -1.93 7.57 3.93
N ILE A 85 -0.74 7.36 3.35
CA ILE A 85 -0.43 7.91 2.03
C ILE A 85 -1.32 7.26 0.98
N LEU A 86 -1.95 8.09 0.13
CA LEU A 86 -2.64 7.65 -1.07
C LEU A 86 -1.86 8.05 -2.31
N GLN A 87 -1.47 7.07 -3.12
CA GLN A 87 -0.84 7.31 -4.41
C GLN A 87 -1.76 6.87 -5.55
N VAL A 88 -1.97 7.75 -6.51
CA VAL A 88 -2.75 7.50 -7.73
C VAL A 88 -1.83 7.65 -8.93
N ASN A 89 -1.66 6.57 -9.70
CA ASN A 89 -0.89 6.60 -10.95
C ASN A 89 -1.84 6.48 -12.14
N PHE A 90 -1.89 7.53 -12.98
CA PHE A 90 -2.74 7.58 -14.16
C PHE A 90 -2.07 6.85 -15.33
N PHE A 91 -2.82 6.03 -16.05
CA PHE A 91 -2.27 5.16 -17.09
C PHE A 91 -1.99 5.89 -18.40
N GLN A 92 -2.89 6.80 -18.80
CA GLN A 92 -2.86 7.43 -20.12
C GLN A 92 -1.66 8.38 -20.32
N ASP A 93 -1.33 9.15 -19.30
CA ASP A 93 -0.33 10.23 -19.37
C ASP A 93 0.85 10.02 -18.40
N HIS A 94 0.85 8.90 -17.67
CA HIS A 94 1.86 8.55 -16.66
C HIS A 94 2.04 9.56 -15.51
N THR A 95 1.13 10.52 -15.36
CA THR A 95 1.12 11.45 -14.24
C THR A 95 0.76 10.74 -12.94
N LYS A 96 1.15 11.32 -11.80
CA LYS A 96 0.89 10.73 -10.48
C LYS A 96 0.54 11.81 -9.47
N VAL A 97 -0.34 11.45 -8.54
CA VAL A 97 -0.66 12.24 -7.36
C VAL A 97 -0.36 11.41 -6.13
N ILE A 98 0.33 11.99 -5.15
CA ILE A 98 0.61 11.38 -3.86
C ILE A 98 0.05 12.32 -2.79
N LEU A 99 -0.97 11.89 -2.06
CA LEU A 99 -1.54 12.61 -0.93
C LEU A 99 -0.89 12.11 0.36
N SER A 100 -0.38 13.04 1.17
CA SER A 100 0.20 12.75 2.47
C SER A 100 -0.60 13.46 3.57
N PRO A 101 -1.37 12.74 4.39
CA PRO A 101 -2.17 13.34 5.46
C PRO A 101 -1.28 13.95 6.55
N CYS A 102 -0.18 13.28 6.93
CA CYS A 102 0.74 13.78 7.94
C CYS A 102 1.41 15.10 7.55
N MET A 103 1.69 15.30 6.26
CA MET A 103 2.27 16.55 5.76
C MET A 103 1.22 17.57 5.33
N ALA A 104 -0.07 17.21 5.35
CA ALA A 104 -1.15 17.99 4.76
C ALA A 104 -0.77 18.53 3.36
N ALA A 105 -0.28 17.64 2.50
CA ALA A 105 0.33 18.00 1.22
C ALA A 105 0.01 17.01 0.10
N ILE A 106 0.15 17.50 -1.13
CA ILE A 106 0.06 16.74 -2.37
C ILE A 106 1.36 16.83 -3.16
N THR A 107 1.90 15.71 -3.60
CA THR A 107 2.98 15.66 -4.59
C THR A 107 2.39 15.31 -5.95
N TYR A 108 2.64 16.16 -6.94
CA TYR A 108 2.28 15.94 -8.32
C TYR A 108 3.52 15.60 -9.15
N ILE A 109 3.49 14.46 -9.83
CA ILE A 109 4.50 14.06 -10.82
C ILE A 109 3.86 14.21 -12.19
N ASN A 110 4.38 15.15 -12.97
CA ASN A 110 3.85 15.43 -14.30
C ASN A 110 4.37 14.45 -15.37
N GLU A 111 3.93 14.63 -16.62
CA GLU A 111 4.31 13.80 -17.78
C GLU A 111 5.83 13.82 -18.02
N LYS A 112 6.48 14.96 -17.73
CA LYS A 112 7.94 15.14 -17.81
C LYS A 112 8.68 14.52 -16.63
N ARG A 113 7.99 13.81 -15.73
CA ARG A 113 8.52 13.20 -14.49
C ARG A 113 9.04 14.20 -13.47
N ASN A 114 8.68 15.47 -13.60
CA ASN A 114 9.00 16.49 -12.59
C ASN A 114 8.04 16.35 -11.42
N ALA A 115 8.60 16.10 -10.23
CA ALA A 115 7.86 16.06 -8.97
C ALA A 115 7.81 17.45 -8.34
N ARG A 116 6.62 17.90 -7.92
CA ARG A 116 6.44 19.11 -7.10
C ARG A 116 5.48 18.81 -5.97
N THR A 117 5.83 19.24 -4.76
CA THR A 117 5.01 19.09 -3.56
C THR A 117 4.39 20.42 -3.18
N PHE A 118 3.09 20.41 -2.91
CA PHE A 118 2.33 21.58 -2.50
C PHE A 118 1.62 21.27 -1.19
N SER A 119 1.78 22.11 -0.18
CA SER A 119 0.93 22.03 1.02
C SER A 119 -0.50 22.46 0.67
N PHE A 120 -1.50 21.88 1.33
CA PHE A 120 -2.90 22.25 1.13
C PHE A 120 -3.12 23.75 1.41
N LYS A 121 -2.50 24.27 2.47
CA LYS A 121 -2.51 25.70 2.81
C LYS A 121 -1.99 26.59 1.68
N SER A 122 -0.92 26.18 1.00
CA SER A 122 -0.36 26.96 -0.12
C SER A 122 -1.29 26.93 -1.34
N MET A 123 -1.89 25.78 -1.63
CA MET A 123 -2.84 25.65 -2.74
C MET A 123 -4.15 26.40 -2.49
N GLU A 124 -4.63 26.44 -1.26
CA GLU A 124 -5.81 27.23 -0.89
C GLU A 124 -5.57 28.72 -1.16
N LYS A 125 -4.37 29.21 -0.82
CA LYS A 125 -4.00 30.62 -1.00
C LYS A 125 -3.72 31.00 -2.46
N HIS A 126 -3.06 30.14 -3.24
CA HIS A 126 -2.53 30.49 -4.56
C HIS A 126 -3.21 29.76 -5.73
N GLY A 127 -4.14 28.85 -5.42
CA GLY A 127 -4.73 27.94 -6.39
C GLY A 127 -3.75 26.90 -6.94
N CYS A 128 -4.17 26.20 -7.98
CA CYS A 128 -3.33 25.29 -8.74
C CYS A 128 -3.76 25.26 -10.21
N CYS A 129 -2.94 24.67 -11.07
CA CYS A 129 -3.32 24.52 -12.47
C CYS A 129 -4.52 23.56 -12.62
N ARG A 130 -5.34 23.79 -13.65
CA ARG A 130 -6.55 23.00 -13.94
C ARG A 130 -6.29 21.49 -13.96
N GLU A 131 -5.11 21.11 -14.42
CA GLU A 131 -4.70 19.72 -14.59
C GLU A 131 -4.43 19.02 -13.24
N LEU A 132 -3.81 19.73 -12.30
CA LEU A 132 -3.65 19.26 -10.93
C LEU A 132 -5.01 19.24 -10.21
N ALA A 133 -5.84 20.27 -10.38
CA ALA A 133 -7.18 20.32 -9.80
C ALA A 133 -8.03 19.10 -10.19
N LYS A 134 -8.08 18.74 -11.48
CA LYS A 134 -8.81 17.54 -11.96
C LYS A 134 -8.32 16.25 -11.31
N ARG A 135 -7.00 16.09 -11.13
CA ARG A 135 -6.43 14.89 -10.50
C ARG A 135 -6.67 14.86 -9.01
N MET A 136 -6.67 16.02 -8.37
CA MET A 136 -7.01 16.15 -6.96
C MET A 136 -8.48 15.80 -6.72
N SER A 137 -9.41 16.29 -7.56
CA SER A 137 -10.82 15.88 -7.50
C SER A 137 -10.96 14.36 -7.68
N TYR A 138 -10.29 13.79 -8.68
CA TYR A 138 -10.29 12.34 -8.88
C TYR A 138 -9.73 11.59 -7.66
N ALA A 139 -8.62 12.07 -7.07
CA ALA A 139 -8.03 11.46 -5.90
C ALA A 139 -8.96 11.54 -4.68
N LEU A 140 -9.70 12.64 -4.52
CA LEU A 140 -10.70 12.80 -3.47
C LEU A 140 -11.84 11.77 -3.60
N ASP A 141 -12.36 11.56 -4.82
CA ASP A 141 -13.36 10.50 -5.06
C ASP A 141 -12.84 9.12 -4.61
N ARG A 142 -11.56 8.84 -4.89
CA ARG A 142 -10.91 7.57 -4.49
C ARG A 142 -10.72 7.48 -2.97
N VAL A 143 -10.49 8.61 -2.28
CA VAL A 143 -10.45 8.67 -0.80
C VAL A 143 -11.83 8.35 -0.22
N GLU A 144 -12.90 8.92 -0.75
CA GLU A 144 -14.26 8.68 -0.26
C GLU A 144 -14.72 7.24 -0.49
N GLU A 145 -14.36 6.67 -1.63
CA GLU A 145 -14.57 5.25 -1.95
C GLU A 145 -13.83 4.34 -0.95
N LEU A 146 -12.56 4.65 -0.66
CA LEU A 146 -11.77 3.93 0.35
C LEU A 146 -12.38 4.07 1.75
N ARG A 147 -12.79 5.27 2.14
CA ARG A 147 -13.41 5.53 3.44
C ARG A 147 -14.68 4.70 3.63
N THR A 148 -15.51 4.62 2.58
CA THR A 148 -16.75 3.84 2.59
C THR A 148 -16.44 2.35 2.70
N THR A 149 -15.48 1.86 1.91
CA THR A 149 -15.04 0.46 1.94
C THR A 149 -14.52 0.08 3.33
N LEU A 150 -13.65 0.91 3.92
CA LEU A 150 -13.06 0.65 5.24
C LEU A 150 -14.10 0.70 6.37
N ARG A 151 -15.08 1.60 6.33
CA ARG A 151 -16.19 1.64 7.31
C ARG A 151 -17.10 0.42 7.20
N ASN A 152 -17.36 -0.04 5.99
CA ASN A 152 -18.23 -1.19 5.75
C ASN A 152 -17.52 -2.53 6.03
N HIS A 153 -16.19 -2.54 6.17
CA HIS A 153 -15.39 -3.67 6.65
C HIS A 153 -15.23 -3.66 8.18
N HIS A 154 -16.31 -3.39 8.94
CA HIS A 154 -16.50 -4.13 10.20
C HIS A 154 -16.41 -5.63 9.83
N PRO A 155 -15.77 -6.50 10.63
CA PRO A 155 -15.63 -7.92 10.30
C PRO A 155 -17.03 -8.47 10.10
N THR A 156 -17.42 -8.64 8.85
CA THR A 156 -18.74 -9.11 8.49
C THR A 156 -18.79 -10.56 8.89
N GLN A 157 -19.87 -10.93 9.56
CA GLN A 157 -20.23 -12.20 10.19
C GLN A 157 -20.03 -13.48 9.33
N ARG A 158 -19.52 -13.37 8.10
CA ARG A 158 -19.15 -14.47 7.20
C ARG A 158 -17.90 -15.23 7.62
N ASP A 159 -17.04 -14.64 8.46
CA ASP A 159 -15.82 -15.31 8.96
C ASP A 159 -16.06 -16.13 10.25
N ILE A 160 -17.26 -16.12 10.84
CA ILE A 160 -17.58 -16.84 12.10
C ILE A 160 -17.96 -18.32 11.89
N VAL A 161 -18.29 -18.75 10.66
CA VAL A 161 -18.80 -20.12 10.42
C VAL A 161 -17.69 -21.18 10.26
N LYS A 162 -16.41 -20.82 10.30
CA LYS A 162 -15.30 -21.80 10.12
C LYS A 162 -14.48 -22.13 11.37
N SER A 163 -15.01 -21.87 12.56
CA SER A 163 -14.37 -22.31 13.81
C SER A 163 -15.39 -22.89 14.80
N ARG A 164 -15.93 -24.07 14.46
CA ARG A 164 -16.28 -25.04 15.50
C ARG A 164 -15.32 -26.23 15.39
N PRO A 165 -14.50 -26.52 16.41
CA PRO A 165 -13.78 -27.79 16.48
C PRO A 165 -14.79 -28.90 16.81
N GLU A 166 -14.77 -29.97 16.03
CA GLU A 166 -15.42 -31.23 16.41
C GLU A 166 -14.74 -31.74 17.68
N GLN A 167 -15.44 -31.61 18.81
CA GLN A 167 -15.08 -32.32 20.03
C GLN A 167 -15.66 -33.74 19.98
N MET A 168 -14.77 -34.68 20.23
CA MET A 168 -14.99 -36.12 20.37
C MET A 168 -16.20 -36.46 21.25
N GLN A 169 -16.98 -37.45 20.82
CA GLN A 169 -17.62 -38.38 21.73
C GLN A 169 -17.28 -39.81 21.30
N ALA A 170 -16.32 -40.39 22.02
CA ALA A 170 -16.29 -41.82 22.25
C ALA A 170 -17.25 -42.10 23.42
N ILE A 171 -18.36 -42.79 23.18
CA ILE A 171 -19.08 -43.56 24.20
C ILE A 171 -19.52 -44.85 23.50
N GLY A 172 -19.06 -45.97 24.03
CA GLY A 172 -19.14 -47.27 23.38
C GLY A 172 -20.52 -47.92 23.37
N ASN A 173 -20.57 -49.09 22.73
CA ASN A 173 -21.39 -50.20 23.20
C ASN A 173 -20.74 -51.52 22.77
N LYS A 174 -20.48 -52.36 23.77
CA LYS A 174 -20.36 -53.81 23.63
C LYS A 174 -21.76 -54.36 23.29
N ALA A 175 -21.83 -55.20 22.27
CA ALA A 175 -22.54 -56.46 22.25
C ALA A 175 -21.96 -57.28 21.09
#